data_AF-A0A3M5STM0-F1
#
_entry.id   AF-A0A3M5STM0-F1
#
_cell.length_a   1.000
_cell.length_b   1.000
_cell.length_c   1.000
_cell.angle_alpha   90.00
_cell.angle_beta   90.00
_cell.angle_gamma   90.00
#
_symmetry.space_group_name_H-M   'P 1'
#
loop_
_entity.id
_entity.type
_entity.pdbx_description
1 polymer ?
#
loop_
_entity_poly.entity_id
_entity_poly.type
_entity_poly.pdbx_seq_one_letter_code
_entity_poly.pdbx_strand_id
1 'polypeptide(L)'
;MAKAAPANELKEAYKVAEISEDLIKEMNLAFRKINKAHARAKKLLSPARHATIAHRDADAMLQYEMIMKIDPLSTMEVASSFYEGADLFVKVLPKVMLEASSTHSLLKQLRGSTQ
;
A
#
# COMPACT_ATOMS: atom_id res chain seq x y z
N MET A 1 -7.74 3.39 -11.37
CA MET A 1 -7.10 3.00 -10.10
C MET A 1 -7.62 3.91 -9.03
N ALA A 2 -8.24 3.37 -7.97
CA ALA A 2 -8.70 4.19 -6.85
C ALA A 2 -7.50 4.97 -6.29
N LYS A 3 -7.59 6.30 -6.30
CA LYS A 3 -6.60 7.15 -5.64
C LYS A 3 -6.69 6.77 -4.16
N ALA A 4 -5.62 6.24 -3.57
CA ALA A 4 -5.59 6.03 -2.13
C ALA A 4 -6.01 7.33 -1.44
N ALA A 5 -6.83 7.25 -0.39
CA ALA A 5 -7.28 8.42 0.36
C ALA A 5 -6.06 9.30 0.66
N PRO A 6 -6.09 10.61 0.36
CA PRO A 6 -5.06 11.54 0.74
C PRO A 6 -4.66 11.33 2.20
N ALA A 7 -3.35 11.38 2.50
CA ALA A 7 -2.85 11.15 3.86
C ALA A 7 -3.54 12.04 4.92
N ASN A 8 -4.08 13.18 4.51
CA ASN A 8 -4.86 14.07 5.37
C ASN A 8 -6.23 13.48 5.72
N GLU A 9 -6.95 12.89 4.75
CA GLU A 9 -8.24 12.25 5.00
C GLU A 9 -8.10 11.05 5.94
N LEU A 10 -7.03 10.27 5.80
CA LEU A 10 -6.75 9.15 6.69
C LEU A 10 -6.44 9.60 8.13
N LYS A 11 -5.69 10.70 8.28
CA LYS A 11 -5.40 11.29 9.60
C LYS A 11 -6.66 11.80 10.28
N GLU A 12 -7.52 12.50 9.54
CA GLU A 12 -8.82 12.94 10.07
C GLU A 12 -9.70 11.74 10.44
N ALA A 13 -9.73 10.69 9.63
CA ALA A 13 -10.45 9.47 9.95
C ALA A 13 -9.96 8.82 11.25
N TYR A 14 -8.65 8.73 11.48
CA TYR A 14 -8.10 8.22 12.75
C TYR A 14 -8.46 9.09 13.95
N LYS A 15 -8.44 10.41 13.78
CA LYS A 15 -8.80 11.37 14.83
C LYS A 15 -10.27 11.26 15.19
N VAL A 16 -11.15 11.21 14.20
CA VAL A 16 -12.60 11.09 14.37
C VAL A 16 -13.00 9.75 15.00
N ALA A 17 -12.29 8.67 14.63
CA ALA A 17 -12.51 7.34 15.19
C ALA A 17 -11.80 7.11 16.54
N GLU A 18 -11.02 8.09 17.01
CA GLU A 18 -10.19 8.03 18.23
C GLU A 18 -9.28 6.80 18.30
N ILE A 19 -8.65 6.48 17.17
CA ILE A 19 -7.71 5.37 17.11
C ILE A 19 -6.49 5.71 17.97
N SER A 20 -6.07 4.77 18.81
CA SER A 20 -4.88 4.91 19.65
C SER A 20 -3.62 5.22 18.82
N GLU A 21 -2.74 6.08 19.36
CA GLU A 21 -1.51 6.48 18.66
C GLU A 21 -0.61 5.29 18.31
N ASP A 22 -0.62 4.25 19.14
CA ASP A 22 0.19 3.06 18.91
C ASP A 22 -0.34 2.25 17.71
N LEU A 23 -1.65 2.08 17.58
CA LEU A 23 -2.25 1.45 16.39
C LEU A 23 -2.04 2.31 15.13
N ILE A 24 -2.09 3.64 15.25
CA ILE A 24 -1.74 4.56 14.16
C ILE A 24 -0.27 4.36 13.73
N LYS A 25 0.67 4.24 14.67
CA LYS A 25 2.10 4.00 14.38
C LYS A 25 2.30 2.66 13.70
N GLU A 26 1.68 1.58 14.19
CA GLU A 26 1.73 0.25 13.58
C GLU A 26 1.19 0.26 12.14
N MET A 27 0.05 0.91 11.93
CA MET A 27 -0.58 1.02 10.62
C MET A 27 0.27 1.84 9.64
N ASN A 28 0.85 2.96 10.09
CA ASN A 28 1.77 3.77 9.29
C ASN A 28 3.04 3.00 8.92
N LEU A 29 3.57 2.16 9.82
CA LEU A 29 4.70 1.29 9.53
C LEU A 29 4.36 0.27 8.43
N ALA A 30 3.19 -0.36 8.52
CA ALA A 30 2.71 -1.30 7.50
C ALA A 30 2.61 -0.61 6.12
N PHE A 31 1.96 0.56 6.04
CA PHE A 31 1.88 1.33 4.80
C PHE A 31 3.25 1.73 4.27
N ARG A 32 4.18 2.16 5.13
CA ARG A 32 5.54 2.53 4.71
C ARG A 32 6.27 1.35 4.07
N LYS A 33 6.17 0.14 4.65
CA LYS A 33 6.78 -1.06 4.09
C LYS A 33 6.17 -1.41 2.72
N ILE A 34 4.84 -1.42 2.60
CA ILE A 34 4.14 -1.68 1.35
C ILE A 34 4.54 -0.66 0.26
N ASN A 35 4.52 0.63 0.59
CA ASN A 35 4.86 1.69 -0.36
C ASN A 35 6.32 1.63 -0.80
N LYS A 36 7.24 1.29 0.12
CA LYS A 36 8.66 1.08 -0.22
C LYS A 36 8.84 -0.10 -1.17
N ALA A 37 8.17 -1.22 -0.91
CA ALA A 37 8.21 -2.39 -1.80
C ALA A 37 7.61 -2.06 -3.18
N HIS A 38 6.47 -1.38 -3.22
CA HIS A 38 5.85 -0.93 -4.46
C HIS A 38 6.74 0.03 -5.26
N ALA A 39 7.41 0.99 -4.61
CA ALA A 39 8.35 1.89 -5.27
C ALA A 39 9.55 1.13 -5.88
N ARG A 40 10.09 0.13 -5.15
CA ARG A 40 11.15 -0.76 -5.66
C ARG A 40 10.66 -1.59 -6.85
N ALA A 41 9.47 -2.20 -6.75
CA ALA A 41 8.86 -2.97 -7.83
C ALA A 41 8.68 -2.11 -9.09
N LYS A 42 8.16 -0.89 -8.92
CA LYS A 42 8.00 0.05 -10.02
C LYS A 42 9.35 0.37 -10.65
N LYS A 43 10.39 0.67 -9.87
CA LYS A 43 11.73 0.95 -10.42
C LYS A 43 12.29 -0.25 -11.19
N LEU A 44 12.13 -1.46 -10.65
CA LEU A 44 12.65 -2.70 -11.23
C LEU A 44 11.92 -3.11 -12.52
N LEU A 45 10.59 -3.09 -12.51
CA LEU A 45 9.77 -3.70 -13.55
C LEU A 45 9.20 -2.70 -14.57
N SER A 46 9.25 -1.40 -14.28
CA SER A 46 8.74 -0.36 -15.19
C SER A 46 9.39 -0.39 -16.58
N PRO A 47 10.71 -0.57 -16.74
CA PRO A 47 11.33 -0.66 -18.07
C PRO A 47 10.77 -1.82 -18.88
N ALA A 48 10.80 -3.03 -18.31
CA ALA A 48 10.22 -4.22 -18.94
C ALA A 48 8.75 -4.00 -19.27
N ARG A 49 7.93 -3.59 -18.29
CA ARG A 49 6.50 -3.29 -18.49
C ARG A 49 6.26 -2.31 -19.65
N HIS A 50 7.04 -1.23 -19.75
CA HIS A 50 6.82 -0.25 -20.81
C HIS A 50 7.19 -0.76 -22.19
N ALA A 51 8.21 -1.61 -22.28
CA ALA A 51 8.61 -2.22 -23.54
C ALA A 51 7.70 -3.36 -23.98
N THR A 52 7.23 -4.21 -23.05
CA THR A 52 6.39 -5.38 -23.38
C THR A 52 4.93 -5.02 -23.67
N ILE A 53 4.49 -3.77 -23.43
CA ILE A 53 3.17 -3.34 -23.90
C ILE A 53 3.26 -3.23 -25.42
N ALA A 54 2.81 -4.28 -26.11
CA ALA A 54 2.88 -4.56 -27.55
C ALA A 54 2.30 -3.47 -28.50
N HIS A 55 1.84 -2.35 -27.95
CA HIS A 55 1.35 -1.18 -28.69
C HIS A 55 2.28 0.04 -28.59
N ARG A 56 3.43 -0.06 -27.92
CA ARG A 56 4.37 1.06 -27.74
C ARG A 56 5.73 0.91 -28.44
N ASP A 57 6.20 -0.31 -28.68
CA ASP A 57 7.50 -0.55 -29.31
C ASP A 57 7.41 -1.65 -30.38
N ALA A 58 7.99 -1.40 -31.56
CA ALA A 58 7.93 -2.32 -32.70
C ALA A 58 8.98 -3.46 -32.62
N ASP A 59 9.94 -3.37 -31.69
CA ASP A 59 11.06 -4.31 -31.61
C ASP A 59 10.78 -5.45 -30.61
N ALA A 60 10.24 -6.55 -31.15
CA ALA A 60 9.96 -7.77 -30.39
C ALA A 60 11.22 -8.45 -29.82
N MET A 61 12.38 -8.28 -30.45
CA MET A 61 13.63 -8.89 -29.98
C MET A 61 14.16 -8.16 -28.75
N LEU A 62 14.11 -6.83 -28.77
CA LEU A 62 14.45 -5.99 -27.61
C LEU A 62 13.52 -6.31 -26.42
N GLN A 63 12.22 -6.52 -26.65
CA GLN A 63 11.27 -6.93 -25.61
C GLN A 63 11.62 -8.29 -25.00
N TYR A 64 11.91 -9.29 -25.85
CA TYR A 64 12.32 -10.61 -25.40
C TYR A 64 13.59 -10.54 -24.54
N GLU A 65 14.60 -9.80 -25.00
CA GLU A 65 15.85 -9.62 -24.27
C GLU A 65 15.62 -8.96 -22.90
N MET A 66 14.77 -7.93 -22.82
CA MET A 66 14.42 -7.29 -21.57
C MET A 66 13.71 -8.23 -20.59
N ILE A 67 12.80 -9.09 -21.07
CA ILE A 67 12.14 -10.09 -20.22
C ILE A 67 13.17 -11.09 -19.68
N MET A 68 14.04 -11.60 -20.56
CA MET A 68 15.05 -12.60 -20.18
C MET A 68 16.11 -12.05 -19.20
N LYS A 69 16.31 -10.72 -19.19
CA LYS A 69 17.22 -10.03 -18.26
C LYS A 69 16.59 -9.64 -16.93
N ILE A 70 15.30 -9.90 -16.70
CA ILE A 70 14.68 -9.68 -15.39
C ILE A 70 15.38 -10.58 -14.37
N ASP A 71 16.02 -9.98 -13.36
CA ASP A 71 16.66 -10.73 -12.28
C ASP A 71 15.59 -11.38 -11.37
N PRO A 72 15.50 -12.71 -11.34
CA PRO A 72 14.53 -13.41 -10.50
C PRO A 72 14.78 -13.15 -9.02
N LEU A 73 16.05 -13.02 -8.59
CA LEU A 73 16.39 -12.83 -7.19
C LEU A 73 15.91 -11.47 -6.68
N SER A 74 16.28 -10.38 -7.38
CA SER A 74 15.77 -9.04 -7.07
C SER A 74 14.24 -8.97 -7.08
N THR A 75 13.60 -9.70 -8.00
CA THR A 75 12.13 -9.75 -8.09
C THR A 75 11.53 -10.45 -6.87
N MET A 76 12.09 -11.58 -6.46
CA MET A 76 11.68 -12.30 -5.25
C MET A 76 11.90 -11.48 -3.98
N GLU A 77 13.02 -10.75 -3.86
CA GLU A 77 13.27 -9.87 -2.71
C GLU A 77 12.22 -8.76 -2.58
N VAL A 78 11.84 -8.15 -3.71
CA VAL A 78 10.80 -7.11 -3.73
C VAL A 78 9.43 -7.71 -3.37
N ALA A 79 9.11 -8.89 -3.88
CA ALA A 79 7.88 -9.60 -3.53
C ALA A 79 7.85 -9.95 -2.02
N SER A 80 8.94 -10.49 -1.48
CA SER A 80 9.10 -10.78 -0.05
C SER A 80 8.89 -9.53 0.79
N SER A 81 9.55 -8.42 0.43
CA SER A 81 9.40 -7.12 1.11
C SER A 81 7.95 -6.61 1.12
N PHE A 82 7.21 -6.85 0.03
CA PHE A 82 5.79 -6.51 -0.05
C PHE A 82 4.96 -7.36 0.92
N TYR A 83 5.17 -8.68 0.93
CA TYR A 83 4.44 -9.58 1.82
C TYR A 83 4.76 -9.36 3.30
N GLU A 84 5.98 -8.95 3.67
CA GLU A 84 6.29 -8.50 5.03
C GLU A 84 5.46 -7.28 5.45
N GLY A 85 5.27 -6.32 4.53
CA GLY A 85 4.41 -5.16 4.78
C GLY A 85 2.93 -5.54 4.86
N ALA A 86 2.49 -6.44 3.98
CA ALA A 86 1.12 -6.94 3.94
C ALA A 86 0.75 -7.75 5.19
N ASP A 87 1.66 -8.59 5.69
CA ASP A 87 1.47 -9.35 6.94
C ASP A 87 1.21 -8.40 8.13
N LEU A 88 2.01 -7.33 8.25
CA LEU A 88 1.77 -6.29 9.27
C LEU A 88 0.42 -5.61 9.07
N PHE A 89 0.09 -5.24 7.83
CA PHE A 89 -1.19 -4.59 7.53
C PHE A 89 -2.39 -5.46 7.93
N VAL A 90 -2.38 -6.74 7.57
CA VAL A 90 -3.47 -7.68 7.87
C VAL A 90 -3.59 -7.95 9.37
N LYS A 91 -2.50 -7.85 10.13
CA LYS A 91 -2.53 -7.96 11.61
C LYS A 91 -3.06 -6.71 12.31
N VAL A 92 -2.82 -5.52 11.75
CA VAL A 92 -3.17 -4.24 12.40
C VAL A 92 -4.55 -3.74 11.98
N LEU A 93 -4.94 -3.94 10.71
CA LEU A 93 -6.22 -3.45 10.18
C LEU A 93 -7.44 -3.90 11.00
N PRO A 94 -7.58 -5.19 11.41
CA PRO A 94 -8.72 -5.61 12.22
C PRO A 94 -8.77 -4.90 13.57
N LYS A 95 -7.62 -4.64 14.20
CA LYS A 95 -7.55 -3.93 15.49
C LYS A 95 -8.04 -2.49 15.36
N VAL A 96 -7.60 -1.79 14.30
CA VAL A 96 -8.06 -0.43 13.98
C VAL A 96 -9.57 -0.42 13.72
N MET A 97 -10.09 -1.41 12.98
CA MET A 97 -11.53 -1.51 12.71
C MET A 97 -12.34 -1.77 13.98
N LEU A 98 -11.84 -2.62 14.88
CA LEU A 98 -12.48 -2.87 16.17
C LEU A 98 -12.53 -1.62 17.04
N GLU A 99 -11.43 -0.87 17.13
CA GLU A 99 -11.37 0.38 17.90
C GLU A 99 -12.31 1.45 17.30
N ALA A 100 -12.30 1.59 15.97
CA ALA A 100 -13.22 2.49 15.27
C ALA A 100 -14.71 2.15 15.50
N SER A 101 -15.01 0.86 15.67
CA SER A 101 -16.37 0.35 15.90
C SER A 101 -16.79 0.33 17.37
N SER A 102 -15.93 0.80 18.29
CA SER A 102 -16.28 0.86 19.71
C SER A 102 -17.47 1.79 19.95
N THR A 103 -18.32 1.46 20.93
CA THR A 103 -19.50 2.29 21.27
C THR A 103 -19.11 3.73 21.59
N HIS A 104 -17.94 3.93 22.19
CA HIS A 104 -17.39 5.25 22.47
C HIS A 104 -17.07 6.02 21.18
N SER A 105 -16.31 5.40 20.27
CA SER A 105 -15.93 5.98 18.99
C SER A 105 -17.15 6.27 18.11
N LEU A 106 -18.12 5.36 18.06
CA LEU A 106 -19.36 5.53 17.29
C LEU A 106 -20.21 6.71 17.81
N LEU A 107 -20.37 6.85 19.12
CA LEU A 107 -21.12 7.97 19.71
C LEU A 107 -20.47 9.32 19.43
N LYS A 108 -19.14 9.39 19.39
CA LYS A 108 -18.41 10.61 19.03
C LYS A 108 -18.45 10.91 17.54
N GLN A 109 -18.33 9.90 16.68
CA GLN A 109 -18.52 10.05 15.24
C GLN A 109 -19.90 10.65 14.93
N LEU A 110 -20.95 10.16 15.60
CA LEU A 110 -22.30 10.72 15.48
C LEU A 110 -22.35 12.20 15.91
N ARG A 111 -21.81 12.55 17.08
CA ARG A 111 -21.76 13.95 17.56
C ARG A 111 -20.91 14.87 16.67
N GLY A 112 -19.80 14.39 16.13
CA GLY A 112 -18.93 15.14 15.22
C GLY A 112 -19.52 15.31 13.81
N SER A 113 -20.43 14.43 13.39
CA SER A 113 -21.15 14.55 12.11
C SER A 113 -22.31 15.57 12.13
N THR A 114 -22.66 16.10 13.31
CA THR A 114 -23.78 17.03 13.52
C THR A 114 -23.35 18.49 13.67
N GLN A 115 -22.09 18.82 13.38
CA GLN A 115 -21.54 20.18 13.35
C GLN A 115 -21.09 20.57 11.95
#